data_AF-A0A1Y1WLV2-F1
#
_entry.id   AF-A0A1Y1WLV2-F1
#
_cell.length_a   1.000
_cell.length_b   1.000
_cell.length_c   1.000
_cell.angle_alpha   90.00
_cell.angle_beta   90.00
_cell.angle_gamma   90.00
#
_symmetry.space_group_name_H-M   'P 1'
#
loop_
_entity.id
_entity.type
_entity.pdbx_description
1 polymer ?
#
loop_
_entity_poly.entity_id
_entity_poly.type
_entity_poly.pdbx_seq_one_letter_code
_entity_poly.pdbx_strand_id
1 'polypeptide(L)'
;MGIKNEHMLGFPCDIRFWINMQSENYIGNPLYQASFANSIDFAKQPSNAQTLAEVVVQVRKAISQVTPARIGGFYSMIESKDAKLGGFLAGMMAYKMVNGVSNQTRFNIYKADFGSGVQSFRYS
;
A
#
# COMPACT_ATOMS: atom_id res chain seq x y z
N MET A 1 -13.19 -8.73 7.75
CA MET A 1 -14.10 -9.40 6.80
C MET A 1 -14.42 -8.38 5.73
N GLY A 2 -13.99 -8.59 4.48
CA GLY A 2 -14.41 -7.74 3.35
C GLY A 2 -15.89 -7.97 3.06
N ILE A 3 -16.63 -6.90 2.78
CA ILE A 3 -18.04 -7.00 2.43
C ILE A 3 -18.09 -7.32 0.93
N LYS A 4 -18.85 -8.34 0.53
CA LYS A 4 -18.89 -8.94 -0.83
C LYS A 4 -19.15 -7.95 -1.99
N ASN A 5 -19.43 -6.67 -1.72
CA ASN A 5 -19.70 -5.60 -2.68
C ASN A 5 -18.81 -4.36 -2.49
N GLU A 6 -17.61 -4.52 -1.94
CA GLU A 6 -16.65 -3.44 -1.78
C GLU A 6 -15.44 -3.59 -2.72
N HIS A 7 -14.89 -2.45 -3.12
CA HIS A 7 -13.61 -2.31 -3.80
C HIS A 7 -12.57 -1.79 -2.80
N MET A 8 -11.57 -2.60 -2.50
CA MET A 8 -10.44 -2.18 -1.66
C MET A 8 -9.33 -1.59 -2.51
N LEU A 9 -8.92 -0.36 -2.19
CA LEU A 9 -7.68 0.24 -2.69
C LEU A 9 -6.62 0.16 -1.60
N GLY A 10 -5.48 -0.44 -1.92
CA GLY A 10 -4.35 -0.52 -1.00
C GLY A 10 -3.06 0.01 -1.63
N PHE A 11 -2.19 0.55 -0.79
CA PHE A 11 -0.89 1.04 -1.19
C PHE A 11 0.15 0.75 -0.09
N PRO A 12 1.31 0.19 -0.46
CA PRO A 12 2.38 -0.10 0.48
C PRO A 12 3.04 1.21 0.91
N CYS A 13 3.22 1.36 2.22
CA CYS A 13 3.90 2.47 2.86
C CYS A 13 5.24 1.99 3.42
N ASP A 14 6.33 2.65 3.03
CA ASP A 14 7.63 2.43 3.64
C ASP A 14 7.63 2.92 5.08
N ILE A 15 7.77 1.99 6.03
CA ILE A 15 7.65 2.32 7.45
C ILE A 15 8.93 2.77 8.13
N ARG A 16 10.07 2.76 7.43
CA ARG A 16 11.37 3.09 8.03
C ARG A 16 11.41 4.46 8.69
N PHE A 17 10.65 5.44 8.18
CA PHE A 17 10.51 6.74 8.83
C PHE A 17 9.90 6.64 10.22
N TRP A 18 8.80 5.89 10.39
CA TRP A 18 8.08 5.82 11.67
C TRP A 18 8.77 4.98 12.72
N ILE A 19 9.68 4.07 12.31
CA ILE A 19 10.43 3.20 13.22
C ILE A 19 11.91 3.59 13.35
N ASN A 20 12.28 4.79 12.88
CA ASN A 20 13.63 5.33 12.98
C ASN A 20 14.72 4.45 12.32
N MET A 21 14.42 3.88 11.15
CA MET A 21 15.33 3.02 10.37
C MET A 21 15.71 3.64 9.01
N GLN A 22 15.65 4.97 8.88
CA GLN A 22 15.86 5.64 7.59
C GLN A 22 17.32 5.64 7.13
N SER A 23 18.24 5.72 8.09
CA SER A 23 19.68 5.68 7.88
C SER A 23 20.22 4.26 7.73
N GLU A 24 19.42 3.27 8.08
CA GLU A 24 19.81 1.87 8.02
C GLU A 24 19.70 1.36 6.59
N ASN A 25 20.75 0.70 6.10
CA ASN A 25 20.71 -0.12 4.89
C ASN A 25 19.96 -1.43 5.18
N TYR A 26 18.77 -1.34 5.78
CA TYR A 26 17.98 -2.48 6.18
C TYR A 26 17.60 -3.32 4.97
N ILE A 27 18.02 -4.59 4.99
CA ILE A 27 17.70 -5.59 3.98
C ILE A 27 16.53 -6.41 4.51
N GLY A 28 15.34 -6.17 3.95
CA GLY A 28 14.10 -6.83 4.35
C GLY A 28 12.88 -6.14 3.73
N ASN A 29 11.70 -6.38 4.31
CA ASN A 29 10.44 -5.82 3.81
C ASN A 29 9.81 -4.85 4.83
N PRO A 30 10.26 -3.58 4.90
CA PRO A 30 9.70 -2.59 5.80
C PRO A 30 8.45 -1.94 5.18
N LEU A 31 7.50 -2.74 4.73
CA LEU A 31 6.27 -2.26 4.11
C LEU A 31 5.06 -2.53 5.01
N TYR A 32 4.27 -1.50 5.24
CA TYR A 32 2.94 -1.58 5.83
C TYR A 32 1.89 -1.27 4.77
N GLN A 33 0.88 -2.13 4.64
CA GLN A 33 -0.20 -1.91 3.69
C GLN A 33 -1.24 -0.96 4.30
N ALA A 34 -1.28 0.28 3.83
CA ALA A 34 -2.41 1.16 4.08
C ALA A 34 -3.50 0.88 3.05
N SER A 35 -4.76 0.92 3.46
CA SER A 35 -5.89 0.68 2.56
C SER A 35 -7.16 1.34 3.06
N PHE A 36 -8.10 1.49 2.13
CA PHE A 36 -9.50 1.78 2.43
C PHE A 36 -10.37 1.02 1.43
N ALA A 37 -11.66 0.91 1.76
CA ALA A 37 -12.65 0.28 0.89
C ALA A 37 -13.74 1.29 0.56
N ASN A 38 -14.19 1.28 -0.69
CA ASN A 38 -15.39 1.95 -1.16
C ASN A 38 -16.41 0.92 -1.60
N SER A 39 -17.68 1.30 -1.71
CA SER A 39 -18.66 0.45 -2.38
C SER A 39 -18.24 0.22 -3.84
N ILE A 40 -18.57 -0.96 -4.38
CA ILE A 40 -18.31 -1.26 -5.79
C ILE A 40 -19.08 -0.31 -6.72
N ASP A 41 -20.21 0.23 -6.26
CA ASP A 41 -21.01 1.17 -7.05
C ASP A 41 -20.33 2.53 -7.17
N PHE A 42 -19.64 3.00 -6.11
CA PHE A 42 -18.77 4.17 -6.21
C PHE A 42 -17.65 3.93 -7.24
N ALA A 43 -17.04 2.74 -7.24
CA ALA A 43 -15.96 2.41 -8.17
C ALA A 43 -16.39 2.33 -9.65
N LYS A 44 -17.68 2.12 -9.93
CA LYS A 44 -18.25 2.13 -11.29
C LYS A 44 -18.54 3.53 -11.80
N GLN A 45 -18.54 4.55 -10.93
CA GLN A 45 -18.84 5.91 -11.36
C GLN A 45 -17.73 6.45 -12.27
N PRO A 46 -18.07 7.26 -13.29
CA PRO A 46 -17.07 7.93 -14.10
C PRO A 46 -16.10 8.76 -13.25
N SER A 47 -14.82 8.70 -13.59
CA SER A 47 -13.81 9.56 -12.95
C SER A 47 -14.04 11.01 -13.38
N ASN A 48 -14.25 11.88 -12.40
CA ASN A 48 -14.39 13.32 -12.56
C ASN A 48 -13.63 14.03 -11.44
N ALA A 49 -13.59 15.37 -11.46
CA ALA A 49 -12.83 16.13 -10.47
C ALA A 49 -13.28 15.86 -9.02
N GLN A 50 -14.59 15.66 -8.80
CA GLN A 50 -15.15 15.38 -7.48
C GLN A 50 -14.75 14.00 -6.99
N THR A 51 -14.98 12.95 -7.79
CA THR A 51 -14.63 11.57 -7.41
C THR A 51 -13.12 11.40 -7.23
N LEU A 52 -12.31 12.11 -8.01
CA LEU A 52 -10.86 12.15 -7.83
C LEU A 52 -10.47 12.82 -6.50
N ALA A 53 -11.05 13.98 -6.18
CA ALA A 53 -10.78 14.67 -4.91
C ALA A 53 -11.14 13.81 -3.70
N GLU A 54 -12.28 13.12 -3.74
CA GLU A 54 -12.72 12.19 -2.70
C GLU A 54 -11.73 11.05 -2.50
N VAL A 55 -11.28 10.39 -3.58
CA VAL A 55 -10.27 9.34 -3.51
C VAL A 55 -8.96 9.87 -2.95
N VAL A 56 -8.51 11.06 -3.36
CA VAL A 56 -7.28 11.70 -2.83
C VAL A 56 -7.40 11.95 -1.32
N VAL A 57 -8.55 12.44 -0.85
CA VAL A 57 -8.79 12.65 0.59
C VAL A 57 -8.76 11.32 1.34
N GLN A 58 -9.37 10.26 0.80
CA GLN A 58 -9.35 8.92 1.40
C GLN A 58 -7.93 8.35 1.48
N VAL A 59 -7.13 8.49 0.41
CA VAL A 59 -5.72 8.12 0.39
C VAL A 59 -4.96 8.87 1.48
N ARG A 60 -5.09 10.19 1.55
CA ARG A 60 -4.41 11.00 2.59
C ARG A 60 -4.81 10.58 4.00
N LYS A 61 -6.11 10.33 4.23
CA LYS A 61 -6.62 9.88 5.53
C LYS A 61 -6.05 8.52 5.89
N ALA A 62 -6.04 7.56 4.97
CA ALA A 62 -5.46 6.24 5.21
C ALA A 62 -3.94 6.31 5.48
N ILE A 63 -3.19 7.16 4.77
CA ILE A 63 -1.76 7.40 5.05
C ILE A 63 -1.56 8.05 6.42
N SER A 64 -2.38 9.04 6.80
CA SER A 64 -2.26 9.71 8.11
C SER A 64 -2.50 8.77 9.30
N GLN A 65 -3.14 7.62 9.07
CA GLN A 65 -3.36 6.60 10.08
C GLN A 65 -2.15 5.67 10.26
N VAL A 66 -1.18 5.71 9.35
CA VAL A 66 0.09 4.97 9.46
C VAL A 66 0.92 5.63 10.56
N THR A 67 0.74 5.11 11.77
CA THR A 67 1.38 5.58 13.00
C THR A 67 2.16 4.44 13.63
N PRO A 68 3.20 4.71 14.44
CA PRO A 68 3.94 3.65 15.13
C PRO A 68 3.04 2.69 15.92
N ALA A 69 2.02 3.20 16.60
CA ALA A 69 1.06 2.38 17.34
C ALA A 69 0.26 1.43 16.42
N ARG A 70 -0.21 1.92 15.28
CA ARG A 70 -0.96 1.09 14.31
C ARG A 70 -0.07 0.06 13.62
N ILE A 71 1.17 0.44 13.30
CA ILE A 71 2.18 -0.47 12.76
C ILE A 71 2.47 -1.58 13.78
N GLY A 72 2.79 -1.22 15.03
CA GLY A 72 3.05 -2.18 16.10
C GLY A 72 1.89 -3.14 16.31
N GLY A 73 0.66 -2.63 16.40
CA GLY A 73 -0.54 -3.45 16.53
C GLY A 73 -0.75 -4.42 15.37
N PHE A 74 -0.42 -4.01 14.14
CA PHE A 74 -0.46 -4.91 12.99
C PHE A 74 0.58 -6.03 13.09
N TYR A 75 1.82 -5.72 13.46
CA TYR A 75 2.86 -6.74 13.64
C TYR A 75 2.51 -7.71 14.77
N SER A 76 2.03 -7.21 15.92
CA SER A 76 1.54 -8.05 17.01
C SER A 76 0.38 -8.95 16.57
N MET A 77 -0.51 -8.46 15.71
CA MET A 77 -1.61 -9.26 15.17
C MET A 77 -1.09 -10.40 14.27
N ILE A 78 -0.17 -10.13 13.34
CA ILE A 78 0.34 -11.16 12.41
C ILE A 78 1.31 -12.14 13.09
N GLU A 79 1.93 -11.75 14.20
CA GLU A 79 2.78 -12.63 15.03
C GLU A 79 1.96 -13.44 16.04
N SER A 80 0.67 -13.14 16.19
CA SER A 80 -0.20 -13.89 17.09
C SER A 80 -0.39 -15.34 16.62
N LYS A 81 -0.62 -16.26 17.57
CA LYS A 81 -0.83 -17.70 17.27
C LYS A 81 -2.08 -17.94 16.41
N ASP A 82 -3.00 -16.99 16.39
CA ASP A 82 -4.25 -17.05 15.61
C ASP A 82 -4.09 -16.51 14.19
N ALA A 83 -2.95 -15.86 13.89
CA ALA A 83 -2.66 -15.35 12.56
C ALA A 83 -2.43 -16.51 11.59
N LYS A 84 -3.41 -16.74 10.72
CA LYS A 84 -3.33 -17.73 9.64
C LYS A 84 -3.27 -17.00 8.31
N LEU A 85 -2.28 -17.34 7.48
CA LEU A 85 -2.18 -16.83 6.11
C LEU A 85 -3.49 -17.02 5.33
N GLY A 86 -4.16 -18.17 5.51
CA GLY A 86 -5.46 -18.43 4.91
C GLY A 86 -6.54 -17.43 5.32
N GLY A 87 -6.53 -16.98 6.58
CA GLY A 87 -7.45 -15.94 7.07
C GLY A 87 -7.18 -14.58 6.45
N PHE A 88 -5.90 -14.23 6.28
CA PHE A 88 -5.49 -13.01 5.58
C PHE A 88 -5.94 -13.03 4.11
N LEU A 89 -5.65 -14.12 3.40
CA LEU A 89 -6.06 -14.30 2.00
C LEU A 89 -7.58 -14.31 1.86
N ALA A 90 -8.30 -15.01 2.73
CA ALA A 90 -9.77 -15.01 2.73
C ALA A 90 -10.34 -13.60 2.97
N GLY A 91 -9.71 -12.81 3.84
CA GLY A 91 -10.08 -11.41 4.06
C GLY A 91 -9.94 -10.55 2.81
N MET A 92 -8.86 -10.75 2.05
CA MET A 92 -8.62 -10.07 0.78
C MET A 92 -9.59 -10.52 -0.32
N MET A 93 -9.86 -11.82 -0.40
CA MET A 93 -10.83 -12.40 -1.36
C MET A 93 -12.29 -12.07 -1.03
N ALA A 94 -12.56 -11.55 0.16
CA ALA A 94 -13.91 -11.16 0.55
C ALA A 94 -14.38 -9.85 -0.11
N TYR A 95 -13.45 -9.03 -0.61
CA TYR A 95 -13.77 -7.86 -1.43
C TYR A 95 -14.16 -8.27 -2.85
N LYS A 96 -15.05 -7.50 -3.47
CA LYS A 96 -15.43 -7.72 -4.88
C LYS A 96 -14.27 -7.43 -5.82
N MET A 97 -13.45 -6.44 -5.47
CA MET A 97 -12.26 -6.03 -6.21
C MET A 97 -11.20 -5.57 -5.23
N VAL A 98 -9.94 -5.90 -5.52
CA VAL A 98 -8.79 -5.40 -4.77
C VAL A 98 -7.79 -4.83 -5.76
N ASN A 99 -7.44 -3.56 -5.57
CA ASN A 99 -6.40 -2.89 -6.34
C ASN A 99 -5.24 -2.49 -5.43
N GLY A 100 -4.02 -2.80 -5.90
CA GLY A 100 -2.77 -2.42 -5.26
C GLY A 100 -2.03 -1.40 -6.10
N VAL A 101 -1.67 -0.26 -5.53
CA VAL A 101 -0.84 0.76 -6.20
C VAL A 101 0.47 0.91 -5.44
N SER A 102 1.58 0.59 -6.08
CA SER A 102 2.92 0.81 -5.53
C SER A 102 3.58 2.02 -6.19
N ASN A 103 4.32 2.81 -5.41
CA ASN A 103 5.04 3.97 -5.91
C ASN A 103 6.55 3.72 -5.85
N GLN A 104 7.19 3.67 -7.03
CA GLN A 104 8.62 3.42 -7.15
C GLN A 104 9.48 4.68 -7.41
N THR A 105 8.85 5.86 -7.45
CA THR A 105 9.53 7.13 -7.78
C THR A 105 10.63 7.54 -6.80
N ARG A 106 10.60 7.01 -5.56
CA ARG A 106 11.59 7.31 -4.52
C ARG A 106 12.78 6.36 -4.51
N PHE A 107 12.75 5.30 -5.32
CA PHE A 107 13.89 4.41 -5.44
C PHE A 107 14.91 4.99 -6.42
N ASN A 108 16.18 4.87 -6.09
CA ASN A 108 17.29 5.33 -6.92
C ASN A 108 17.55 4.42 -8.15
N ILE A 109 16.49 3.91 -8.80
CA ILE A 109 16.56 2.89 -9.86
C ILE A 109 17.42 3.38 -11.04
N TYR A 110 17.35 4.67 -11.36
CA TYR A 110 18.10 5.29 -12.45
C TYR A 110 19.51 5.77 -12.07
N LYS A 111 19.95 5.55 -10.81
CA LYS A 111 21.33 5.84 -10.40
C LYS A 111 22.27 4.64 -10.52
N ALA A 112 21.74 3.47 -10.83
CA ALA A 112 22.56 2.28 -11.03
C ALA A 112 23.36 2.43 -12.33
N ASP A 113 24.68 2.43 -12.19
CA ASP A 113 25.66 2.35 -13.28
C ASP A 113 26.66 1.24 -12.94
N PHE A 114 26.76 0.25 -13.83
CA PHE A 114 27.66 -0.89 -13.68
C PHE A 114 28.89 -0.79 -14.60
N GLY A 115 29.21 0.40 -15.10
CA GLY A 115 30.34 0.68 -15.98
C GLY A 115 29.96 0.97 -17.45
N SER A 116 28.67 1.05 -17.76
CA SER A 116 28.16 1.25 -19.12
C SER A 116 27.20 2.45 -19.24
N GLY A 117 27.14 3.30 -18.21
CA GLY A 117 26.20 4.40 -18.11
C GLY A 117 24.88 4.00 -17.42
N VAL A 118 24.08 5.02 -17.10
CA VAL A 118 22.79 4.84 -16.42
C VAL A 118 21.70 4.34 -17.37
N GLN A 119 20.75 3.58 -16.83
CA GLN A 119 19.60 3.07 -17.58
C GLN A 119 18.76 4.23 -18.15
N SER A 120 18.48 4.18 -19.45
CA SER A 120 17.46 5.02 -20.09
C SER A 120 16.41 4.12 -20.75
N PHE A 121 15.13 4.31 -20.40
CA PHE A 121 14.04 3.70 -21.14
C PHE A 121 13.53 4.73 -22.15
N ARG A 122 13.62 4.42 -23.43
CA ARG A 122 12.92 5.16 -24.49
C ARG A 122 11.76 4.30 -24.94
N TYR A 123 10.57 4.88 -25.01
CA TYR A 123 9.44 4.24 -25.68
C TYR A 123 9.77 4.19 -27.18
N SER A 124 9.92 2.98 -27.71
CA SER A 124 10.02 2.70 -29.15
C SER A 124 8.64 2.69 -29.79
#